data_AF-A0A853AZ14-F1
#
_entry.id   AF-A0A853AZ14-F1
#
_cell.length_a   1.000
_cell.length_b   1.000
_cell.length_c   1.000
_cell.angle_alpha   90.00
_cell.angle_beta   90.00
_cell.angle_gamma   90.00
#
_symmetry.space_group_name_H-M   'P 1'
#
loop_
_entity.id
_entity.type
_entity.pdbx_description
1 polymer ?
#
loop_
_entity_poly.entity_id
_entity_poly.type
_entity_poly.pdbx_seq_one_letter_code
_entity_poly.pdbx_strand_id
1 'polypeptide(L)'
;MSMFEVLRTFGTKALVKFAAAVGLFLVLHLVRIVPVLIATVIEVSMRRLDAFIVDQASRAPSGPVNQFFAHPNPTREEAVHVRT
;
A
#
# COMPACT_ATOMS: atom_id res chain seq x y z
N MET A 1 28.06 7.33 -56.89
CA MET A 1 27.82 6.90 -55.49
C MET A 1 28.64 5.64 -55.24
N SER A 2 29.51 5.66 -54.23
CA SER A 2 30.40 4.54 -53.94
C SER A 2 29.66 3.43 -53.17
N MET A 3 29.93 2.17 -53.51
CA MET A 3 29.35 0.99 -52.83
C MET A 3 29.59 1.00 -51.31
N PHE A 4 30.70 1.59 -50.86
CA PHE A 4 31.05 1.76 -49.44
C PHE A 4 30.13 2.74 -48.71
N GLU A 5 29.63 3.77 -49.41
CA GLU A 5 28.76 4.82 -48.85
C GLU A 5 27.36 4.28 -48.56
N VAL A 6 26.90 3.39 -49.44
CA VAL A 6 25.67 2.60 -49.28
C VAL A 6 25.84 1.68 -48.07
N LEU A 7 26.91 0.89 -48.00
CA LEU A 7 27.13 -0.03 -46.88
C LEU A 7 27.19 0.69 -45.52
N ARG A 8 27.84 1.85 -45.48
CA ARG A 8 27.92 2.70 -44.28
C ARG A 8 26.55 3.26 -43.89
N THR A 9 25.77 3.75 -44.84
CA THR A 9 24.45 4.35 -44.59
C THR A 9 23.42 3.30 -44.17
N PHE A 10 23.39 2.15 -44.84
CA PHE A 10 22.46 1.06 -44.52
C PHE A 10 22.85 0.36 -43.20
N GLY A 11 24.14 0.18 -42.93
CA GLY A 11 24.63 -0.33 -41.65
C GLY A 11 24.28 0.59 -40.48
N THR A 12 24.45 1.91 -40.65
CA THR A 12 24.10 2.90 -39.62
C THR A 12 22.59 2.95 -39.38
N LYS A 13 21.77 2.90 -40.44
CA LYS A 13 20.30 2.85 -40.29
C LYS A 13 19.83 1.59 -39.58
N ALA A 14 20.44 0.43 -39.85
CA ALA A 14 20.12 -0.81 -39.15
C ALA A 14 20.47 -0.73 -37.66
N LEU A 15 21.65 -0.19 -37.33
CA LEU A 15 22.09 -0.02 -35.94
C LEU A 15 21.19 0.96 -35.17
N VAL A 16 20.80 2.07 -35.80
CA VAL A 16 19.87 3.05 -35.21
C VAL A 16 18.50 2.42 -34.97
N LYS A 17 17.97 1.64 -35.91
CA LYS A 17 16.69 0.92 -35.73
C LYS A 17 16.77 -0.09 -34.59
N PHE A 18 17.86 -0.85 -34.51
CA PHE A 18 18.07 -1.81 -33.43
C PHE A 18 18.16 -1.12 -32.07
N ALA A 19 18.98 -0.08 -31.96
CA ALA A 19 19.11 0.71 -30.74
C ALA A 19 17.76 1.33 -30.32
N ALA A 20 16.99 1.86 -31.28
CA ALA A 20 15.65 2.38 -31.03
C ALA A 20 14.68 1.28 -30.55
N ALA A 21 14.73 0.08 -31.13
CA ALA A 21 13.91 -1.05 -30.71
C ALA A 21 14.26 -1.50 -29.28
N VAL A 22 15.55 -1.59 -28.95
CA VAL A 22 16.02 -1.93 -27.60
C VAL A 22 15.59 -0.85 -26.61
N GLY A 23 15.80 0.42 -26.95
CA GLY A 23 15.38 1.55 -26.11
C GLY A 23 13.87 1.55 -25.86
N LEU A 24 13.07 1.35 -26.91
CA LEU A 24 11.61 1.26 -26.81
C LEU A 24 11.18 0.07 -25.94
N PHE A 25 11.80 -1.10 -26.14
CA PHE A 25 11.54 -2.27 -25.30
C PHE A 25 11.84 -1.98 -23.83
N LEU A 26 12.96 -1.32 -23.52
CA LEU A 26 13.35 -0.99 -22.16
C LEU A 26 12.37 -0.03 -21.49
N VAL A 27 11.93 1.01 -22.23
CA VAL A 27 10.93 1.97 -21.74
C VAL A 27 9.60 1.28 -21.47
N LEU A 28 9.10 0.47 -22.42
CA LEU A 28 7.87 -0.29 -22.24
C LEU A 28 7.96 -1.27 -21.07
N HIS A 29 9.12 -1.90 -20.90
CA HIS A 29 9.38 -2.80 -19.79
C HIS A 29 9.35 -2.07 -18.45
N LEU A 30 9.97 -0.88 -18.39
CA LEU A 30 9.97 -0.06 -17.18
C LEU A 30 8.56 0.43 -16.83
N VAL A 31 7.79 0.90 -17.82
CA VAL A 31 6.39 1.31 -17.66
C VAL A 31 5.53 0.17 -17.12
N ARG A 32 5.80 -1.08 -17.53
CA ARG A 32 5.07 -2.25 -17.03
C ARG A 32 5.41 -2.60 -15.57
N ILE A 33 6.66 -2.43 -15.17
CA ILE A 33 7.12 -2.76 -13.80
C ILE A 33 6.59 -1.77 -12.77
N VAL A 34 6.54 -0.47 -13.11
CA VAL A 34 6.11 0.61 -12.20
C VAL A 34 4.75 0.34 -11.51
N PRO A 35 3.65 0.04 -12.22
CA PRO A 35 2.35 -0.18 -11.56
C PRO A 35 2.35 -1.41 -10.66
N VAL A 36 3.06 -2.47 -11.05
CA VAL A 36 3.20 -3.68 -10.22
C VAL A 36 3.97 -3.35 -8.94
N LEU A 37 5.04 -2.56 -9.05
CA LEU A 37 5.83 -2.13 -7.91
C LEU A 37 5.00 -1.27 -6.95
N ILE A 38 4.25 -0.31 -7.48
CA ILE A 38 3.34 0.54 -6.70
C ILE A 38 2.30 -0.31 -5.98
N ALA A 39 1.63 -1.22 -6.69
CA ALA A 39 0.62 -2.11 -6.10
C ALA A 39 1.21 -2.96 -4.96
N THR A 40 2.41 -3.50 -5.17
CA THR A 40 3.12 -4.31 -4.17
C THR A 40 3.45 -3.49 -2.92
N VAL A 41 3.92 -2.25 -3.09
CA VAL A 41 4.23 -1.35 -1.96
C VAL A 41 2.96 -1.01 -1.17
N ILE A 42 1.85 -0.73 -1.86
CA ILE A 42 0.55 -0.48 -1.22
C ILE A 42 0.10 -1.71 -0.44
N GLU A 43 0.17 -2.90 -1.05
CA GLU A 43 -0.22 -4.15 -0.42
C GLU A 43 0.57 -4.41 0.87
N VAL A 44 1.90 -4.29 0.81
CA VAL A 44 2.77 -4.47 1.99
C VAL A 44 2.43 -3.45 3.07
N SER A 45 2.17 -2.20 2.69
CA SER A 45 1.82 -1.14 3.62
C SER A 45 0.46 -1.40 4.29
N MET A 46 -0.54 -1.82 3.53
CA MET A 46 -1.86 -2.19 4.07
C MET A 46 -1.77 -3.37 5.03
N ARG A 47 -1.03 -4.43 4.67
CA ARG A 47 -0.82 -5.59 5.56
C ARG A 47 -0.18 -5.18 6.89
N ARG A 48 0.78 -4.24 6.85
CA ARG A 48 1.43 -3.73 8.07
C ARG A 48 0.49 -2.88 8.93
N LEU A 49 -0.29 -2.01 8.29
CA LEU A 49 -1.29 -1.20 8.98
C LEU A 49 -2.35 -2.08 9.64
N ASP A 50 -2.84 -3.08 8.93
CA ASP A 50 -3.84 -4.03 9.45
C ASP A 50 -3.30 -4.79 10.67
N ALA A 51 -2.09 -5.34 10.57
CA ALA A 51 -1.43 -6.00 11.70
C ALA A 51 -1.25 -5.08 12.90
N PHE A 52 -0.93 -3.80 12.67
CA PHE A 52 -0.77 -2.81 13.73
C PHE A 52 -2.11 -2.44 14.39
N ILE A 53 -3.18 -2.29 13.61
CA ILE A 53 -4.53 -2.04 14.10
C ILE A 53 -5.01 -3.23 14.92
N VAL A 54 -4.80 -4.45 14.41
CA VAL A 54 -5.14 -5.69 15.12
C VAL A 54 -4.36 -5.80 16.43
N ASP A 55 -3.05 -5.50 16.45
CA ASP A 55 -2.26 -5.49 17.70
C ASP A 55 -2.83 -4.47 18.71
N GLN A 56 -3.15 -3.26 18.27
CA GLN A 56 -3.75 -2.26 19.16
C GLN A 56 -5.13 -2.66 19.68
N ALA A 57 -5.99 -3.20 18.82
CA ALA A 57 -7.33 -3.63 19.20
C ALA A 57 -7.31 -4.89 20.08
N SER A 58 -6.31 -5.76 19.90
CA SER A 58 -6.15 -7.00 20.66
C SER A 58 -5.40 -6.81 21.98
N ARG A 59 -4.78 -5.64 22.21
CA ARG A 59 -4.15 -5.35 23.50
C ARG A 59 -5.21 -5.37 24.60
N ALA A 60 -4.92 -6.13 25.64
CA ALA A 60 -5.76 -6.18 26.83
C ALA A 60 -5.95 -4.74 27.36
N PRO A 61 -7.18 -4.32 27.68
CA PRO A 61 -7.44 -2.98 28.18
C PRO A 61 -6.61 -2.72 29.43
N SER A 62 -5.78 -1.68 29.40
CA SER A 62 -4.93 -1.28 30.54
C SER A 62 -5.65 -0.38 31.55
N GLY A 63 -6.95 -0.13 31.34
CA GLY A 63 -7.78 0.70 32.20
C GLY A 63 -9.20 0.13 32.35
N PRO A 64 -10.03 0.74 33.22
CA PRO A 64 -11.40 0.30 33.45
C PRO A 64 -12.20 0.36 32.14
N VAL A 65 -12.65 -0.80 31.65
CA VAL A 65 -13.45 -0.94 30.42
C VAL A 65 -14.78 -0.18 30.52
N ASN A 66 -15.20 0.17 31.74
CA ASN A 66 -16.46 0.82 32.03
C ASN A 66 -16.30 2.16 32.79
N GLN A 67 -15.57 3.09 32.19
CA GLN A 67 -15.42 4.46 32.74
C GLN A 67 -16.64 5.36 32.48
N PHE A 68 -17.53 4.99 31.55
CA PHE A 68 -18.69 5.80 31.17
C PHE A 68 -19.97 5.45 31.93
N PHE A 69 -20.12 4.22 32.44
CA PHE A 69 -21.21 3.83 33.33
C PHE A 69 -20.75 3.78 34.79
N ALA A 70 -20.07 4.83 35.25
CA ALA A 70 -19.95 5.07 36.68
C ALA A 70 -21.36 5.35 37.22
N HIS A 71 -22.09 4.31 37.59
CA HIS A 71 -23.39 4.45 38.23
C HIS A 71 -23.20 5.34 39.46
N PRO A 72 -23.84 6.52 39.55
CA PRO A 72 -23.94 7.22 40.81
C PRO A 72 -24.65 6.24 41.75
N ASN A 73 -23.92 5.81 42.77
CA ASN A 73 -24.39 4.92 43.82
C ASN A 73 -25.78 5.41 44.24
N PRO A 74 -26.89 4.67 44.00
CA PRO A 74 -28.19 5.15 44.41
C PRO A 74 -28.13 5.30 45.92
N THR A 75 -28.31 6.54 46.37
CA THR A 75 -28.43 6.86 47.78
C THR A 75 -29.41 5.87 48.38
N ARG A 76 -28.99 5.22 49.47
CA ARG A 76 -29.64 4.11 50.21
C ARG A 76 -31.13 4.30 50.53
N GLU A 77 -31.71 5.44 50.21
CA GLU A 77 -33.12 5.82 50.44
C GLU A 77 -34.09 5.18 49.42
N GLU A 78 -33.70 4.92 48.17
CA GLU A 78 -34.61 4.31 47.17
C GLU A 78 -34.82 2.79 47.36
N ALA A 79 -33.94 2.11 48.10
CA ALA A 79 -34.06 0.67 48.35
C ALA A 79 -35.16 0.30 49.37
N VAL A 80 -35.71 1.28 50.10
CA VAL A 80 -36.71 1.04 51.15
C VAL A 80 -38.14 1.05 50.59
N HIS A 81 -38.38 1.66 49.43
CA HIS A 81 -39.75 1.86 48.91
C HIS A 81 -40.33 0.72 48.05
N VAL A 82 -39.64 -0.41 47.91
CA VAL A 82 -40.10 -1.57 47.11
C VAL A 82 -40.70 -2.69 47.99
N ARG A 83 -41.05 -2.41 49.25
CA ARG A 83 -41.82 -3.33 50.09
C ARG A 83 -42.92 -2.62 50.84
N THR A 84 -44.04 -2.35 50.18
CA THR A 84 -45.36 -2.43 50.80
C THR A 84 -46.42 -2.69 49.75
#